data_AF-X1G0F8-F1
#
_entry.id   AF-X1G0F8-F1
#
_cell.length_a   1.000
_cell.length_b   1.000
_cell.length_c   1.000
_cell.angle_alpha   90.00
_cell.angle_beta   90.00
_cell.angle_gamma   90.00
#
_symmetry.space_group_name_H-M   'P 1'
#
loop_
_entity.id
_entity.type
_entity.pdbx_description
1 polymer ?
#
loop_
_entity_poly.entity_id
_entity_poly.type
_entity_poly.pdbx_seq_one_letter_code
_entity_poly.pdbx_strand_id
1 'polypeptide(L)'
;MKGRGVTLPSQKNHEYGYGLAYKLACEQLAKINDIEQLCLKSGARYQVIDSKKVIIIEYLNQSYLITLPDIEISLLDSEQDVPLKDKILMLHYLTWAKGTPLTNRLIAFKELSEGSNYFPTFSK
;
A
#
# COMPACT_ATOMS: atom_id res chain seq x y z
N MET A 1 29.36 15.28 -25.19
CA MET A 1 28.89 16.03 -24.01
C MET A 1 28.54 15.03 -22.93
N LYS A 2 29.17 15.17 -21.76
CA LYS A 2 29.19 14.20 -20.65
C LYS A 2 27.80 14.11 -20.00
N GLY A 3 27.21 12.91 -19.96
CA GLY A 3 25.92 12.66 -19.32
C GLY A 3 25.98 13.01 -17.84
N ARG A 4 25.11 13.95 -17.41
CA ARG A 4 24.90 14.21 -15.98
C ARG A 4 24.12 13.02 -15.44
N GLY A 5 24.83 12.06 -14.84
CA GLY A 5 24.20 11.07 -13.99
C GLY A 5 23.46 11.81 -12.87
N VAL A 6 22.14 11.66 -12.83
CA VAL A 6 21.33 12.15 -11.71
C VAL A 6 21.79 11.35 -10.49
N THR A 7 22.56 11.98 -9.62
CA THR A 7 22.88 11.40 -8.31
C THR A 7 21.58 11.28 -7.53
N LEU A 8 21.13 10.05 -7.33
CA LEU A 8 20.00 9.76 -6.45
C LEU A 8 20.30 10.39 -5.07
N PRO A 9 19.36 11.12 -4.47
CA PRO A 9 19.57 11.73 -3.16
C PRO A 9 19.92 10.65 -2.13
N SER A 10 20.86 11.00 -1.24
CA SER A 10 21.37 10.18 -0.14
C SER A 10 20.25 9.41 0.58
N GLN A 11 20.38 8.08 0.65
CA GLN A 11 19.40 7.16 1.26
C GLN A 11 19.03 7.53 2.71
N LYS A 12 19.92 8.19 3.47
CA LYS A 12 19.72 8.52 4.88
C LYS A 12 18.50 9.41 5.16
N ASN A 13 18.15 10.33 4.26
CA ASN A 13 17.01 11.22 4.48
C ASN A 13 15.66 10.51 4.24
N HIS A 14 15.66 9.45 3.43
CA HIS A 14 14.44 8.70 3.12
C HIS A 14 14.00 7.81 4.29
N GLU A 15 14.95 7.24 5.05
CA GLU A 15 14.62 6.39 6.21
C GLU A 15 13.85 7.16 7.30
N TYR A 16 14.26 8.40 7.60
CA TYR A 16 13.56 9.23 8.57
C TYR A 16 12.16 9.63 8.07
N GLY A 17 12.04 10.00 6.80
CA GLY A 17 10.75 10.34 6.18
C GLY A 17 9.77 9.17 6.17
N TYR A 18 10.26 7.95 5.87
CA TYR A 18 9.45 6.74 5.89
C TYR A 18 9.02 6.35 7.31
N GLY A 19 9.90 6.50 8.31
CA GLY A 19 9.52 6.25 9.70
C GLY A 19 8.35 7.13 10.15
N LEU A 20 8.40 8.43 9.84
CA LEU A 20 7.30 9.35 10.14
C LEU A 20 6.02 9.00 9.36
N ALA A 21 6.15 8.70 8.06
CA ALA A 21 5.02 8.32 7.22
C ALA A 21 4.32 7.06 7.74
N TYR A 22 5.09 6.05 8.16
CA TYR A 22 4.55 4.82 8.76
C TYR A 22 3.80 5.11 10.04
N LYS A 23 4.39 5.90 10.96
CA LYS A 23 3.73 6.30 12.21
C LYS A 23 2.40 6.99 11.95
N LEU A 24 2.35 7.97 11.04
CA LEU A 24 1.12 8.69 10.69
C LEU A 24 0.08 7.76 10.05
N ALA A 25 0.50 6.82 9.21
CA ALA A 25 -0.40 5.83 8.61
C ALA A 25 -1.01 4.90 9.67
N CYS A 26 -0.21 4.45 10.65
CA CYS A 26 -0.71 3.68 11.78
C CYS A 26 -1.73 4.48 12.61
N GLU A 27 -1.41 5.72 12.95
CA GLU A 27 -2.33 6.60 13.69
C GLU A 27 -3.63 6.87 12.95
N GLN A 28 -3.60 6.96 11.61
CA GLN A 28 -4.80 7.12 10.80
C GLN A 28 -5.66 5.86 10.81
N LEU A 29 -5.06 4.69 10.62
CA LEU A 29 -5.79 3.42 10.65
C LEU A 29 -6.39 3.15 12.04
N ALA A 30 -5.65 3.45 13.12
CA ALA A 30 -6.13 3.26 14.49
C ALA A 30 -7.35 4.13 14.85
N LYS A 31 -7.59 5.24 14.13
CA LYS A 31 -8.77 6.10 14.32
C LYS A 31 -10.04 5.54 13.65
N ILE A 32 -9.91 4.51 12.81
CA ILE A 32 -11.04 3.90 12.11
C ILE A 32 -11.70 2.88 13.03
N ASN A 33 -12.94 3.16 13.44
CA ASN A 33 -13.70 2.27 14.32
C ASN A 33 -14.37 1.11 13.55
N ASP A 34 -14.79 1.36 12.31
CA ASP A 34 -15.53 0.41 11.48
C ASP A 34 -14.58 -0.33 10.52
N ILE A 35 -13.96 -1.39 11.04
CA ILE A 35 -13.01 -2.22 10.30
C ILE A 35 -13.69 -3.07 9.22
N GLU A 36 -14.96 -3.43 9.42
CA GLU A 36 -15.73 -4.20 8.42
C GLU A 36 -15.98 -3.37 7.16
N GLN A 37 -16.43 -2.11 7.32
CA GLN A 37 -16.58 -1.19 6.18
C GLN A 37 -15.25 -0.87 5.51
N LEU A 38 -14.17 -0.74 6.28
CA LEU A 38 -12.82 -0.55 5.74
C LEU A 38 -12.43 -1.72 4.84
N CYS A 39 -12.62 -2.95 5.31
CA CYS A 39 -12.32 -4.17 4.57
C CYS A 39 -13.17 -4.27 3.29
N LEU A 40 -14.46 -3.94 3.38
CA LEU A 40 -15.36 -3.93 2.23
C LEU A 40 -14.92 -2.93 1.15
N LYS A 41 -14.48 -1.72 1.55
CA LYS A 41 -14.02 -0.68 0.61
C LYS A 41 -12.66 -0.98 -0.03
N SER A 42 -11.83 -1.76 0.65
CA SER A 42 -10.47 -2.11 0.22
C SER A 42 -10.38 -3.48 -0.44
N GLY A 43 -11.45 -4.28 -0.41
CA GLY A 43 -11.39 -5.68 -0.83
C GLY A 43 -10.56 -6.56 0.11
N ALA A 44 -10.19 -6.06 1.30
CA ALA A 44 -9.53 -6.84 2.32
C ALA A 44 -10.55 -7.73 3.07
N ARG A 45 -10.05 -8.72 3.81
CA ARG A 45 -10.88 -9.60 4.64
C ARG A 45 -10.69 -9.27 6.12
N TYR A 46 -11.78 -9.19 6.85
CA TYR A 46 -11.76 -9.03 8.30
C TYR A 46 -11.93 -10.39 8.99
N GLN A 47 -11.10 -10.66 9.99
CA GLN A 47 -11.18 -11.85 10.84
C GLN A 47 -10.88 -11.51 12.30
N VAL A 48 -11.26 -12.42 13.20
CA VAL A 48 -10.86 -12.37 14.61
C VAL A 48 -10.05 -13.61 14.91
N ILE A 49 -8.78 -13.44 15.28
CA ILE A 49 -7.84 -14.51 15.60
C ILE A 49 -7.33 -14.25 17.01
N ASP A 50 -7.42 -15.23 17.91
CA ASP A 50 -6.98 -15.11 19.31
C ASP A 50 -7.53 -13.88 20.03
N SER A 51 -8.81 -13.56 19.81
CA SER A 51 -9.49 -12.36 20.34
C SER A 51 -8.94 -11.02 19.84
N LYS A 52 -8.03 -11.03 18.86
CA LYS A 52 -7.54 -9.82 18.18
C LYS A 52 -8.22 -9.64 16.83
N LYS A 53 -8.44 -8.39 16.45
CA LYS A 53 -8.98 -8.00 15.15
C LYS A 53 -7.86 -8.05 14.12
N VAL A 54 -8.08 -8.77 13.03
CA VAL A 54 -7.08 -8.99 11.98
C VAL A 54 -7.65 -8.62 10.62
N ILE A 55 -6.91 -7.82 9.87
CA ILE A 55 -7.19 -7.50 8.47
C ILE A 55 -6.24 -8.33 7.61
N ILE A 56 -6.79 -9.04 6.62
CA ILE A 56 -6.01 -9.78 5.63
C ILE A 56 -6.10 -9.06 4.29
N ILE A 57 -4.95 -8.63 3.77
CA ILE A 57 -4.84 -7.89 2.51
C ILE A 57 -3.95 -8.65 1.53
N GLU A 58 -4.36 -8.68 0.26
CA GLU A 58 -3.54 -9.17 -0.84
C GLU A 58 -2.69 -8.03 -1.38
N TYR A 59 -1.37 -8.19 -1.37
CA TYR A 59 -0.43 -7.23 -1.93
C TYR A 59 0.63 -7.98 -2.75
N LEU A 60 0.73 -7.63 -4.03
CA LEU A 60 1.65 -8.26 -4.99
C LEU A 60 1.59 -9.81 -4.98
N ASN A 61 0.37 -10.35 -4.97
CA ASN A 61 0.09 -11.80 -4.96
C ASN A 61 0.60 -12.53 -3.72
N GLN A 62 0.70 -11.82 -2.59
CA GLN A 62 1.00 -12.36 -1.27
C GLN A 62 -0.03 -11.86 -0.26
N SER A 63 -0.44 -12.73 0.66
CA SER A 63 -1.36 -12.38 1.74
C SER A 63 -0.59 -11.86 2.96
N TYR A 64 -1.01 -10.70 3.46
CA TYR A 64 -0.47 -10.08 4.66
C TYR A 64 -1.55 -9.98 5.74
N LEU A 65 -1.12 -10.13 6.98
CA LEU A 65 -1.92 -9.95 8.18
C LEU A 65 -1.59 -8.59 8.79
N ILE A 66 -2.63 -7.85 9.18
CA ILE A 66 -2.50 -6.62 9.97
C ILE A 66 -3.30 -6.80 11.26
N THR A 67 -2.58 -6.91 12.37
CA THR A 67 -3.17 -7.15 13.69
C THR A 67 -3.43 -5.84 14.42
N LEU A 68 -4.67 -5.63 14.84
CA LEU A 68 -5.12 -4.45 15.59
C LEU A 68 -5.19 -4.77 17.10
N PRO A 69 -5.01 -3.77 17.98
CA PRO A 69 -4.85 -2.34 17.69
C PRO A 69 -3.42 -1.88 17.39
N ASP A 70 -2.42 -2.75 17.57
CA ASP A 70 -1.00 -2.38 17.54
C ASP A 70 -0.45 -2.14 16.12
N ILE A 71 -1.19 -2.55 15.09
CA ILE A 71 -0.84 -2.43 13.66
C ILE A 71 0.49 -3.14 13.38
N GLU A 72 0.52 -4.40 13.78
CA GLU A 72 1.61 -5.33 13.44
C GLU A 72 1.32 -5.95 12.08
N ILE A 73 2.27 -5.88 11.15
CA ILE A 73 2.14 -6.37 9.79
C ILE A 73 3.11 -7.53 9.58
N SER A 74 2.57 -8.70 9.25
CA SER A 74 3.32 -9.93 8.94
C SER A 74 2.79 -10.59 7.67
N LEU A 75 3.57 -11.50 7.08
CA LEU A 75 3.06 -12.38 6.04
C LEU A 75 2.20 -13.47 6.69
N LEU A 76 1.19 -13.95 5.97
CA LEU A 76 0.38 -15.08 6.41
C LEU A 76 1.19 -16.39 6.42
N ASP A 77 2.04 -16.59 5.40
CA ASP A 77 2.73 -17.86 5.14
C ASP A 77 4.24 -17.83 5.44
N SER A 78 4.75 -16.76 6.06
CA SER A 78 6.18 -16.58 6.30
C SER A 78 6.47 -15.66 7.49
N GLU A 79 7.60 -15.90 8.14
CA GLU A 79 8.15 -15.02 9.19
C GLU A 79 9.09 -13.95 8.62
N GLN A 80 9.14 -13.78 7.30
CA GLN A 80 9.97 -12.75 6.68
C GLN A 80 9.53 -11.34 7.09
N ASP A 81 10.50 -10.48 7.37
CA ASP A 81 10.23 -9.07 7.64
C ASP A 81 9.65 -8.36 6.41
N VAL A 82 8.53 -7.66 6.62
CA VAL A 82 7.90 -6.83 5.59
C VAL A 82 8.67 -5.50 5.47
N PRO A 83 9.13 -5.11 4.27
CA PRO A 83 9.81 -3.84 4.07
C PRO A 83 8.94 -2.65 4.50
N LEU A 84 9.55 -1.64 5.14
CA LEU A 84 8.84 -0.46 5.65
C LEU A 84 8.01 0.25 4.58
N LYS A 85 8.50 0.31 3.35
CA LYS A 85 7.80 0.93 2.23
C LYS A 85 6.50 0.18 1.89
N ASP A 86 6.53 -1.14 1.90
CA ASP A 86 5.34 -1.96 1.62
C ASP A 86 4.33 -1.85 2.75
N LYS A 87 4.79 -1.82 4.00
CA LYS A 87 3.95 -1.51 5.17
C LYS A 87 3.21 -0.18 4.97
N ILE A 88 3.92 0.89 4.60
CA ILE A 88 3.32 2.21 4.34
C ILE A 88 2.29 2.15 3.21
N LEU A 89 2.61 1.49 2.10
CA LEU A 89 1.71 1.39 0.94
C LEU A 89 0.41 0.66 1.29
N MET A 90 0.50 -0.46 2.01
CA MET A 90 -0.67 -1.22 2.45
C MET A 90 -1.56 -0.39 3.39
N LEU A 91 -0.97 0.29 4.38
CA LEU A 91 -1.72 1.13 5.31
C LEU A 91 -2.38 2.33 4.63
N HIS A 92 -1.68 2.98 3.70
CA HIS A 92 -2.22 4.10 2.95
C HIS A 92 -3.37 3.66 2.04
N TYR A 93 -3.19 2.53 1.35
CA TYR A 93 -4.26 1.95 0.54
C TYR A 93 -5.51 1.66 1.37
N LEU A 94 -5.36 0.96 2.51
CA LEU A 94 -6.49 0.65 3.40
C LEU A 94 -7.23 1.92 3.83
N THR A 95 -6.49 2.89 4.38
CA THR A 95 -7.06 4.13 4.95
C THR A 95 -7.81 4.97 3.89
N TRP A 96 -7.35 4.94 2.64
CA TRP A 96 -7.89 5.77 1.56
C TRP A 96 -8.82 5.03 0.60
N ALA A 97 -9.01 3.73 0.80
CA ALA A 97 -9.87 2.91 -0.04
C ALA A 97 -11.31 3.43 -0.02
N LYS A 98 -11.85 3.74 -1.21
CA LYS A 98 -13.21 4.28 -1.37
C LYS A 98 -14.26 3.21 -1.67
N GLY A 99 -13.85 1.99 -2.02
CA GLY A 99 -14.76 0.97 -2.51
C GLY A 99 -15.30 1.26 -3.91
N THR A 100 -14.62 2.09 -4.70
CA THR A 100 -15.03 2.38 -6.08
C THR A 100 -15.00 1.08 -6.89
N PRO A 101 -16.13 0.63 -7.47
CA PRO A 101 -16.16 -0.60 -8.24
C PRO A 101 -15.39 -0.45 -9.56
N LEU A 102 -14.98 -1.58 -10.12
CA LEU A 102 -14.40 -1.61 -11.46
C LEU A 102 -15.44 -1.11 -12.48
N THR A 103 -15.01 -0.26 -13.40
CA THR A 103 -15.87 0.26 -14.48
C THR A 103 -16.15 -0.76 -15.57
N ASN A 104 -15.42 -1.90 -15.57
CA ASN A 104 -15.45 -2.94 -16.61
C ASN A 104 -15.20 -2.41 -18.04
N ARG A 105 -14.56 -1.24 -18.17
CA ARG A 105 -14.13 -0.69 -19.44
C ARG A 105 -12.65 -0.97 -19.66
N LEU A 106 -12.33 -1.57 -20.81
CA LEU A 106 -10.96 -1.66 -21.28
C LEU A 106 -10.49 -0.29 -21.77
N ILE A 107 -9.33 0.14 -21.29
CA ILE A 107 -8.66 1.38 -21.70
C ILE A 107 -7.24 1.06 -22.18
N ALA A 108 -6.77 1.79 -23.20
CA ALA A 108 -5.38 1.74 -23.61
C ALA A 108 -4.49 2.54 -22.65
N PHE A 109 -3.21 2.22 -22.57
CA PHE A 109 -2.25 2.94 -21.71
C PHE A 109 -2.26 4.47 -21.93
N LYS A 110 -2.45 4.91 -23.18
CA LYS A 110 -2.54 6.32 -23.57
C LYS A 110 -3.75 7.09 -23.01
N GLU A 111 -4.79 6.37 -22.54
CA GLU A 111 -5.99 6.97 -21.95
C GLU A 111 -5.83 7.24 -20.44
N LEU A 112 -4.73 6.80 -19.82
CA LEU A 112 -4.37 7.21 -18.46
C LEU A 112 -3.93 8.67 -18.47
N SER A 113 -4.39 9.46 -17.49
CA SER A 113 -4.14 10.91 -17.40
C SER A 113 -2.66 11.30 -17.48
N GLU A 114 -1.76 10.42 -17.01
CA GLU A 114 -0.30 10.59 -17.12
C GLU A 114 0.38 9.54 -18.01
N GLY A 115 -0.38 8.60 -18.58
CA GLY A 115 0.18 7.50 -19.39
C GLY A 115 0.72 7.97 -20.74
N SER A 116 0.14 9.03 -21.31
CA SER A 116 0.61 9.61 -22.57
C SER A 116 2.08 10.07 -22.51
N ASN A 117 2.52 10.59 -21.35
CA ASN A 117 3.90 11.04 -21.12
C ASN A 117 4.91 9.88 -21.18
N TYR A 118 4.50 8.67 -20.80
CA TYR A 118 5.33 7.46 -20.82
C TYR A 118 5.14 6.61 -22.07
N PHE A 119 4.13 6.91 -22.89
CA PHE A 119 3.81 6.15 -24.10
C PHE A 119 4.99 6.04 -25.09
N PRO A 120 5.83 7.07 -25.30
CA PRO A 120 6.99 6.98 -26.19
C PRO A 120 7.98 5.85 -25.85
N THR A 121 8.03 5.39 -24.60
CA THR A 121 8.90 4.26 -24.20
C THR A 121 8.44 2.92 -24.82
N PHE A 122 7.19 2.82 -25.24
CA PHE A 122 6.58 1.60 -25.78
C PHE A 122 6.39 1.65 -27.30
N SER A 123 6.57 2.81 -27.93
CA SER A 123 6.55 2.98 -29.38
C SER A 123 7.98 2.93 -29.93
N LYS A 124 8.28 1.94 -30.79
CA LYS A 124 9.51 1.93 -31.61
C LYS A 124 9.37 2.83 -32.82
#